data_AF-A0A485A4Y3-F1
#
_entry.id   AF-A0A485A4Y3-F1
#
_cell.length_a   1.000
_cell.length_b   1.000
_cell.length_c   1.000
_cell.angle_alpha   90.00
_cell.angle_beta   90.00
_cell.angle_gamma   90.00
#
_symmetry.space_group_name_H-M   'P 1'
#
loop_
_entity.id
_entity.type
_entity.pdbx_description
1 polymer ?
#
loop_
_entity_poly.entity_id
_entity_poly.type
_entity_poly.pdbx_seq_one_letter_code
_entity_poly.pdbx_strand_id
1 'polypeptide(L)'
;MLAAPMTNDSSAITLRTGKEIIKTNWFSRDNGYVFEASRGLPGIQEIQRLIHGDTLTIESSDPSLNGLVFNLSTLPQAIAPLRSACRW
;
A
#
# COMPACT_ATOMS: atom_id res chain seq x y z
N MET A 1 -15.96 4.03 -16.55
CA MET A 1 -14.93 3.27 -17.30
C MET A 1 -14.05 2.61 -16.25
N LEU A 2 -13.94 1.29 -16.23
CA LEU A 2 -13.05 0.59 -15.28
C LEU A 2 -11.60 0.76 -15.76
N ALA A 3 -10.66 0.87 -14.82
CA ALA A 3 -9.24 0.91 -15.15
C ALA A 3 -8.83 -0.38 -15.88
N ALA A 4 -7.90 -0.26 -16.84
CA ALA A 4 -7.34 -1.42 -17.51
C ALA A 4 -6.58 -2.29 -16.49
N PRO A 5 -6.63 -3.62 -16.61
CA PRO A 5 -5.91 -4.51 -15.71
C PRO A 5 -4.40 -4.31 -15.86
N MET A 6 -3.67 -4.43 -14.76
CA MET A 6 -2.22 -4.47 -14.77
C MET A 6 -1.74 -5.77 -15.44
N THR A 7 -0.72 -5.66 -16.30
CA THR A 7 -0.13 -6.81 -16.99
C THR A 7 1.06 -7.42 -16.26
N ASN A 8 1.62 -6.71 -15.28
CA ASN A 8 2.78 -7.17 -14.53
C ASN A 8 2.34 -7.87 -13.24
N ASP A 9 2.84 -9.08 -13.00
CA ASP A 9 2.54 -9.85 -11.77
C ASP A 9 3.06 -9.16 -10.49
N SER A 10 4.10 -8.34 -10.62
CA SER A 10 4.60 -7.52 -9.54
C SER A 10 5.22 -6.22 -10.05
N SER A 11 5.28 -5.22 -9.19
CA SER A 11 5.83 -3.91 -9.54
C SER A 11 6.57 -3.31 -8.36
N ALA A 12 7.78 -2.84 -8.63
CA ALA A 12 8.55 -2.05 -7.68
C ALA A 12 7.86 -0.69 -7.52
N ILE A 13 7.59 -0.32 -6.28
CA ILE A 13 6.93 0.93 -5.95
C ILE A 13 7.66 1.67 -4.84
N THR A 14 7.52 2.99 -4.87
CA THR A 14 7.96 3.86 -3.79
C THR A 14 6.74 4.49 -3.14
N LEU A 15 6.58 4.26 -1.84
CA LEU A 15 5.53 4.84 -1.03
C LEU A 15 6.10 6.05 -0.30
N ARG A 16 5.40 7.19 -0.39
CA ARG A 16 5.75 8.41 0.32
C ARG A 16 4.66 8.78 1.30
N THR A 17 5.02 8.92 2.57
CA THR A 17 4.07 9.27 3.65
C THR A 17 4.21 10.70 4.17
N GLY A 18 5.00 11.53 3.48
CA GLY A 18 5.45 12.85 3.95
C GLY A 18 6.52 12.76 5.05
N LYS A 19 6.48 11.73 5.89
CA LYS A 19 7.44 11.46 6.98
C LYS A 19 8.51 10.44 6.58
N GLU A 20 8.17 9.51 5.70
CA GLU A 20 9.06 8.43 5.28
C GLU A 20 8.91 8.13 3.78
N ILE A 21 9.98 7.55 3.21
CA ILE A 21 10.00 6.95 1.88
C ILE A 21 10.25 5.45 2.04
N ILE A 22 9.31 4.63 1.56
CA ILE A 22 9.37 3.17 1.67
C ILE A 22 9.48 2.59 0.26
N LYS A 23 10.55 1.85 -0.02
CA LYS A 23 10.69 1.09 -1.26
C LYS A 23 10.22 -0.33 -1.00
N THR A 24 9.27 -0.81 -1.80
CA THR A 24 8.65 -2.13 -1.64
C THR A 24 8.26 -2.69 -3.00
N ASN A 25 7.85 -3.95 -3.02
CA ASN A 25 7.37 -4.62 -4.23
C ASN A 25 5.97 -5.15 -3.96
N TRP A 26 5.00 -4.63 -4.70
CA TRP A 26 3.61 -5.03 -4.59
C TRP A 26 3.24 -5.95 -5.75
N PHE A 27 2.20 -6.76 -5.57
CA PHE A 27 1.83 -7.83 -6.47
C PHE A 27 0.47 -7.58 -7.08
N SER A 28 0.35 -7.86 -8.37
CA SER A 28 -0.95 -7.91 -9.02
C SER A 28 -1.63 -9.26 -8.76
N ARG A 29 -2.94 -9.20 -8.56
CA ARG A 29 -3.85 -10.32 -8.26
C ARG A 29 -5.15 -10.14 -9.04
N ASP A 30 -5.96 -11.18 -9.05
CA ASP A 30 -7.27 -11.20 -9.69
C ASP A 30 -7.24 -10.66 -11.13
N ASN A 31 -6.43 -11.29 -11.98
CA ASN A 31 -6.26 -10.93 -13.39
C ASN A 31 -5.87 -9.46 -13.66
N GLY A 32 -5.12 -8.83 -12.75
CA GLY A 32 -4.64 -7.47 -12.95
C GLY A 32 -5.44 -6.39 -12.22
N TYR A 33 -6.52 -6.75 -11.52
CA TYR A 33 -7.46 -5.79 -10.93
C TYR A 33 -7.24 -5.51 -9.45
N VAL A 34 -6.53 -6.38 -8.75
CA VAL A 34 -6.19 -6.18 -7.32
C VAL A 34 -4.70 -5.98 -7.20
N PHE A 35 -4.30 -4.95 -6.47
CA PHE A 35 -2.91 -4.67 -6.16
C PHE A 35 -2.67 -4.85 -4.67
N GLU A 36 -1.76 -5.74 -4.32
CA GLU A 36 -1.57 -6.23 -2.96
C GLU A 36 -0.13 -5.97 -2.50
N ALA A 37 0.01 -5.38 -1.31
CA ALA A 37 1.29 -5.00 -0.76
C ALA A 37 2.19 -6.20 -0.41
N SER A 38 1.77 -6.93 0.61
CA SER A 38 2.47 -8.09 1.13
C SER A 38 1.54 -8.85 2.07
N ARG A 39 1.99 -10.00 2.58
CA ARG A 39 1.21 -10.88 3.46
C ARG A 39 2.00 -11.22 4.72
N GLY A 40 1.28 -11.54 5.80
CA GLY A 40 1.88 -11.97 7.06
C GLY A 40 2.70 -10.86 7.74
N LEU A 41 3.81 -11.24 8.37
CA LEU A 41 4.68 -10.32 9.12
C LEU A 41 5.23 -9.16 8.26
N PRO A 42 5.69 -9.37 7.01
CA PRO A 42 6.08 -8.26 6.13
C PRO A 42 4.97 -7.21 5.93
N GLY A 43 3.72 -7.65 5.77
CA GLY A 43 2.57 -6.75 5.65
C GLY A 43 2.29 -5.96 6.93
N ILE A 44 2.46 -6.59 8.08
CA ILE A 44 2.35 -5.92 9.38
C ILE A 44 3.44 -4.85 9.52
N GLN A 45 4.69 -5.16 9.14
CA GLN A 45 5.80 -4.19 9.21
C GLN A 45 5.59 -3.00 8.27
N GLU A 46 5.03 -3.23 7.08
CA GLU A 46 4.73 -2.14 6.15
C GLU A 46 3.60 -1.24 6.70
N ILE A 47 2.50 -1.81 7.20
CA ILE A 47 1.41 -0.99 7.74
C ILE A 47 1.81 -0.27 9.04
N GLN A 48 2.69 -0.85 9.86
CA GLN A 48 3.32 -0.18 11.01
C GLN A 48 4.05 1.11 10.62
N ARG A 49 4.68 1.15 9.44
CA ARG A 49 5.36 2.36 8.94
C ARG A 49 4.37 3.36 8.34
N LEU A 50 3.34 2.86 7.65
CA LEU A 50 2.32 3.69 7.01
C LEU A 50 1.38 4.38 8.02
N ILE A 51 1.05 3.73 9.14
CA ILE A 51 0.05 4.21 10.13
C ILE A 51 0.39 5.58 10.73
N HIS A 52 1.66 5.99 10.68
CA HIS A 52 2.12 7.27 11.22
C HIS A 52 2.05 8.42 10.19
N GLY A 53 1.80 8.12 8.92
CA GLY A 53 1.64 9.11 7.84
C GLY A 53 0.26 9.74 7.81
N ASP A 54 0.17 10.93 7.23
CA ASP A 54 -1.10 11.63 7.02
C ASP A 54 -1.67 11.35 5.62
N THR A 55 -0.78 11.17 4.64
CA THR A 55 -1.09 10.80 3.26
C THR A 55 -0.15 9.70 2.80
N LEU A 56 -0.54 8.96 1.77
CA LEU A 56 0.29 7.97 1.08
C LEU A 56 0.27 8.29 -0.41
N THR A 57 1.42 8.65 -0.98
CA THR A 57 1.59 8.77 -2.43
C THR A 57 2.34 7.55 -2.96
N ILE A 58 1.81 6.94 -4.02
CA ILE A 58 2.45 5.84 -4.74
C ILE A 58 3.21 6.41 -5.94
N GLU A 59 4.50 6.12 -6.02
CA GLU A 59 5.36 6.37 -7.19
C GLU A 59 5.70 5.02 -7.83
N SER A 60 5.45 4.88 -9.13
CA SER A 60 5.65 3.64 -9.88
C SER A 60 6.02 3.93 -11.35
N SER A 61 6.65 2.95 -12.02
CA SER A 61 6.77 2.99 -13.47
C SER A 61 5.45 2.64 -14.18
N ASP A 62 4.48 2.05 -13.48
CA ASP A 62 3.15 1.78 -14.03
C ASP A 62 2.28 3.05 -13.98
N PRO A 63 1.81 3.58 -15.13
CA PRO A 63 1.00 4.80 -15.17
C PRO A 63 -0.34 4.70 -14.44
N SER A 64 -0.88 3.49 -14.25
CA SER A 64 -2.15 3.28 -13.53
C SER A 64 -2.01 3.45 -12.02
N LEU A 65 -0.78 3.27 -11.50
CA LEU A 65 -0.45 3.37 -10.08
C LEU A 65 0.26 4.67 -9.72
N ASN A 66 1.05 5.20 -10.65
CA ASN A 66 1.89 6.35 -10.40
C ASN A 66 1.06 7.60 -10.13
N GLY A 67 1.31 8.23 -8.98
CA GLY A 67 0.62 9.44 -8.54
C GLY A 67 -0.68 9.20 -7.79
N LEU A 68 -1.05 7.95 -7.49
CA LEU A 68 -2.18 7.68 -6.60
C LEU A 68 -1.88 8.21 -5.20
N VAL A 69 -2.85 8.93 -4.62
CA VAL A 69 -2.75 9.53 -3.29
C VAL A 69 -3.90 9.03 -2.42
N PHE A 70 -3.56 8.53 -1.23
CA PHE A 70 -4.52 8.06 -0.23
C PHE A 70 -4.41 8.91 1.04
N ASN A 71 -5.55 9.17 1.67
CA ASN A 71 -5.60 9.79 2.98
C ASN A 71 -5.45 8.71 4.06
N LEU A 72 -4.48 8.88 4.96
CA LEU A 72 -4.19 7.95 6.05
C LEU A 72 -4.65 8.45 7.43
N SER A 73 -5.24 9.64 7.53
CA SER A 73 -5.60 10.27 8.81
C SER A 73 -6.51 9.42 9.71
N THR A 74 -7.33 8.55 9.12
CA THR A 74 -8.22 7.63 9.84
C THR A 74 -7.69 6.19 9.91
N LEU A 75 -6.53 5.92 9.31
CA LEU A 75 -5.93 4.59 9.27
C LEU A 75 -5.65 4.04 10.69
N PRO A 76 -5.10 4.82 11.64
CA PRO A 76 -4.82 4.32 12.99
C PRO A 76 -6.06 3.76 13.69
N GLN A 77 -7.20 4.44 13.55
CA GLN A 77 -8.47 4.05 14.14
C GLN A 77 -9.08 2.84 13.41
N ALA A 78 -9.03 2.85 12.07
CA ALA A 78 -9.57 1.79 11.25
C ALA A 78 -8.92 0.42 11.51
N ILE A 79 -7.60 0.40 11.79
CA ILE A 79 -6.87 -0.86 12.02
C ILE A 79 -6.70 -1.24 13.49
N ALA A 80 -7.26 -0.47 14.44
CA ALA A 80 -7.16 -0.76 15.86
C ALA A 80 -7.62 -2.19 16.25
N PRO A 81 -8.71 -2.75 15.68
CA PRO A 81 -9.09 -4.14 15.95
C PRO A 81 -8.02 -5.14 15.48
N LEU A 82 -7.44 -4.90 14.30
CA LEU A 82 -6.39 -5.76 13.74
C LEU A 82 -5.12 -5.74 14.63
N ARG A 83 -4.73 -4.55 15.11
CA ARG A 83 -3.61 -4.38 16.03
C ARG A 83 -3.82 -5.14 17.35
N SER A 84 -5.02 -5.07 17.91
CA SER A 84 -5.36 -5.80 19.13
C SER A 84 -5.25 -7.31 18.93
N ALA A 85 -5.77 -7.83 17.81
CA ALA A 85 -5.70 -9.25 17.48
C ALA A 85 -4.26 -9.73 17.24
N CYS A 86 -3.44 -8.92 16.57
CA CYS A 86 -2.05 -9.24 16.23
C CYS A 86 -1.03 -8.84 17.32
N ARG A 87 -1.45 -8.15 18.38
CA ARG A 87 -0.65 -7.71 19.55
C ARG A 87 0.56 -6.83 19.21
N TRP A 88 0.35 -5.73 18.49
CA TRP A 88 1.38 -4.72 18.19
C TRP A 88 0.84 -3.27 18.14
#